data_AF-A0A943HDP9-F1
#
_entry.id   AF-A0A943HDP9-F1
#
_cell.length_a   1.000
_cell.length_b   1.000
_cell.length_c   1.000
_cell.angle_alpha   90.00
_cell.angle_beta   90.00
_cell.angle_gamma   90.00
#
_symmetry.space_group_name_H-M   'P 1'
#
loop_
_entity.id
_entity.type
_entity.pdbx_description
1 polymer ?
#
loop_
_entity_poly.entity_id
_entity_poly.type
_entity_poly.pdbx_seq_one_letter_code
_entity_poly.pdbx_strand_id
1 'polypeptide(L)'
;MYKRIYKSYKIKVINEDGEKYIDFNKNIDATSYNTVIKYYHMTKYKYQNEDCTVEMVGVYEDGTIGSIIFSKTFSKEVIEDKEILKSTDDIVSEIKELLELLDRKNEYHNSMRSAFDKKQDVLLHKVETLSSINPNEVNIVDEKLKIIDELEKVRVNRRINKNEARKLQYLHSKINLQEIINKFAQIKIPIDIKEYEYVSGDIEEQMMKEIKYSNDKQRINIMKQINGKYKKIVNDETRKVLMCYNNSN
;
A
#
# COMPACT_ATOMS: atom_id res chain seq x y z
N MET A 1 -7.23 -51.31 -17.44
CA MET A 1 -7.87 -50.16 -16.76
C MET A 1 -7.88 -49.00 -17.76
N TYR A 2 -9.03 -48.68 -18.35
CA TYR A 2 -9.10 -47.64 -19.38
C TYR A 2 -8.81 -46.26 -18.75
N LYS A 3 -7.85 -45.52 -19.32
CA LYS A 3 -7.64 -44.11 -18.95
C LYS A 3 -8.90 -43.35 -19.37
N ARG A 4 -9.63 -42.81 -18.38
CA ARG A 4 -10.77 -41.92 -18.64
C ARG A 4 -10.23 -40.62 -19.23
N ILE A 5 -10.69 -40.23 -20.41
CA ILE A 5 -10.31 -39.00 -21.09
C ILE A 5 -11.53 -38.09 -21.12
N TYR A 6 -11.35 -36.80 -20.83
CA TYR A 6 -12.41 -35.80 -20.93
C TYR A 6 -12.52 -35.28 -22.37
N LYS A 7 -13.74 -34.93 -22.81
CA LYS A 7 -13.99 -34.34 -24.13
C LYS A 7 -13.36 -32.95 -24.25
N SER A 8 -13.43 -32.17 -23.18
CA SER A 8 -12.75 -30.87 -23.07
C SER A 8 -12.55 -30.49 -21.61
N TYR A 9 -11.87 -29.37 -21.38
CA TYR A 9 -11.61 -28.82 -20.06
C TYR A 9 -12.14 -27.38 -19.98
N LYS A 10 -12.57 -26.95 -18.80
CA LYS A 10 -12.99 -25.59 -18.50
C LYS A 10 -12.32 -25.08 -17.23
N ILE A 11 -12.22 -23.77 -17.10
CA ILE A 11 -11.81 -23.11 -15.85
C ILE A 11 -13.01 -22.32 -15.34
N LYS A 12 -13.36 -22.47 -14.06
CA LYS A 12 -14.34 -21.62 -13.38
C LYS A 12 -13.71 -20.87 -12.21
N VAL A 13 -14.22 -19.68 -11.96
CA VAL A 13 -13.90 -18.87 -10.78
C VAL A 13 -15.18 -18.75 -9.96
N ILE A 14 -15.10 -19.09 -8.69
CA ILE A 14 -16.20 -19.04 -7.73
C ILE A 14 -15.90 -17.91 -6.75
N ASN A 15 -16.75 -16.90 -6.69
CA ASN A 15 -16.65 -15.79 -5.73
C ASN A 15 -18.02 -15.54 -5.07
N GLU A 16 -18.16 -14.45 -4.31
CA GLU A 16 -19.44 -14.07 -3.68
C GLU A 16 -20.56 -13.79 -4.70
N ASP A 17 -20.21 -13.39 -5.93
CA ASP A 17 -21.16 -13.14 -7.03
C ASP A 17 -21.63 -14.43 -7.75
N GLY A 18 -21.05 -15.58 -7.39
CA GLY A 18 -21.41 -16.90 -7.92
C GLY A 18 -20.30 -17.54 -8.76
N GLU A 19 -20.69 -18.50 -9.61
CA GLU A 19 -19.76 -19.25 -10.46
C GLU A 19 -19.66 -18.63 -11.86
N LYS A 20 -18.45 -18.31 -12.31
CA LYS A 20 -18.19 -17.80 -13.67
C LYS A 20 -17.17 -18.67 -14.40
N TYR A 21 -17.53 -19.14 -15.58
CA TYR A 21 -16.59 -19.82 -16.49
C TYR A 21 -15.73 -18.80 -17.22
N ILE A 22 -14.44 -19.12 -17.36
CA ILE A 22 -13.52 -18.34 -18.18
C ILE A 22 -13.68 -18.77 -19.63
N ASP A 23 -14.12 -17.83 -20.47
CA ASP A 23 -14.15 -18.04 -21.91
C ASP A 23 -12.74 -17.98 -22.48
N PHE A 24 -12.35 -19.06 -23.14
CA PHE A 24 -11.10 -19.10 -23.90
C PHE A 24 -11.28 -18.30 -25.20
N ASN A 25 -10.34 -17.41 -25.52
CA ASN A 25 -10.29 -16.78 -26.85
C ASN A 25 -10.26 -17.86 -27.95
N LYS A 26 -10.81 -17.55 -29.14
CA LYS A 26 -11.01 -18.48 -30.28
C LYS A 26 -9.77 -19.27 -30.77
N ASN A 27 -8.57 -18.97 -30.27
CA ASN A 27 -7.31 -19.61 -30.65
C ASN A 27 -6.79 -20.65 -29.63
N ILE A 28 -7.58 -21.02 -28.62
CA ILE A 28 -7.17 -21.95 -27.56
C ILE A 28 -7.89 -23.28 -27.74
N ASP A 29 -7.12 -24.36 -27.85
CA ASP A 29 -7.66 -25.71 -27.86
C ASP A 29 -8.03 -26.17 -26.44
N ALA A 30 -9.34 -26.12 -26.13
CA ALA A 30 -9.90 -26.55 -24.85
C ALA A 30 -9.96 -28.09 -24.68
N THR A 31 -9.61 -28.87 -25.71
CA THR A 31 -9.51 -30.34 -25.63
C THR A 31 -8.15 -30.81 -25.12
N SER A 32 -7.12 -29.96 -25.21
CA SER A 32 -5.77 -30.24 -24.72
C SER A 32 -5.62 -29.89 -23.23
N TYR A 33 -5.41 -30.92 -22.40
CA TYR A 33 -5.09 -30.76 -20.98
C TYR A 33 -3.88 -29.85 -20.75
N ASN A 34 -2.81 -30.06 -21.51
CA ASN A 34 -1.55 -29.31 -21.39
C ASN A 34 -1.72 -27.82 -21.77
N THR A 35 -2.67 -27.53 -22.66
CA THR A 35 -3.02 -26.16 -23.00
C THR A 35 -3.81 -25.53 -21.86
N VAL A 36 -4.85 -26.21 -21.38
CA VAL A 36 -5.76 -25.64 -20.36
C VAL A 36 -5.08 -25.51 -18.99
N ILE A 37 -4.15 -26.39 -18.61
CA ILE A 37 -3.41 -26.24 -17.34
C ILE A 37 -2.54 -24.98 -17.31
N LYS A 38 -1.96 -24.57 -18.44
CA LYS A 38 -1.22 -23.29 -18.54
C LYS A 38 -2.15 -22.12 -18.29
N TYR A 39 -3.35 -22.15 -18.88
CA TYR A 39 -4.38 -21.15 -18.63
C TYR A 39 -4.89 -21.18 -17.19
N TYR A 40 -5.02 -22.36 -16.58
CA TYR A 40 -5.37 -22.49 -15.17
C TYR A 40 -4.33 -21.77 -14.28
N HIS A 41 -3.04 -21.94 -14.55
CA HIS A 41 -2.00 -21.21 -13.83
C HIS A 41 -2.05 -19.69 -14.05
N MET A 42 -2.35 -19.23 -15.28
CA MET A 42 -2.52 -17.80 -15.56
C MET A 42 -3.75 -17.22 -14.86
N THR A 43 -4.88 -17.91 -14.90
CA THR A 43 -6.11 -17.53 -14.18
C THR A 43 -5.84 -17.50 -12.68
N LYS A 44 -5.22 -18.54 -12.14
CA LYS A 44 -4.79 -18.61 -10.74
C LYS A 44 -3.96 -17.39 -10.33
N TYR A 45 -2.99 -16.98 -11.15
CA TYR A 45 -2.17 -15.79 -10.89
C TYR A 45 -2.98 -14.49 -10.97
N LYS A 46 -3.88 -14.36 -11.96
CA LYS A 46 -4.75 -13.19 -12.11
C LYS A 46 -5.63 -12.96 -10.88
N TYR A 47 -6.17 -14.04 -10.32
CA TYR A 47 -7.13 -14.01 -9.21
C TYR A 47 -6.48 -14.15 -7.82
N GLN A 48 -5.15 -14.12 -7.73
CA GLN A 48 -4.42 -14.45 -6.49
C GLN A 48 -4.69 -13.51 -5.30
N ASN A 49 -5.17 -12.29 -5.58
CA ASN A 49 -5.46 -11.25 -4.59
C ASN A 49 -6.96 -11.03 -4.37
N GLU A 50 -7.81 -11.89 -4.92
CA GLU A 50 -9.28 -11.85 -4.78
C GLU A 50 -9.75 -12.93 -3.79
N ASP A 51 -10.93 -12.75 -3.19
CA ASP A 51 -11.56 -13.80 -2.40
C ASP A 51 -12.38 -14.71 -3.33
N CYS A 52 -11.74 -15.75 -3.84
CA CYS A 52 -12.34 -16.63 -4.83
C CYS A 52 -11.67 -18.00 -4.88
N THR A 53 -12.36 -19.00 -5.44
CA THR A 53 -11.81 -20.30 -5.76
C THR A 53 -11.69 -20.46 -7.26
N VAL A 54 -10.50 -20.74 -7.76
CA VAL A 54 -10.25 -21.04 -9.17
C VAL A 54 -10.17 -22.56 -9.35
N GLU A 55 -11.02 -23.12 -10.22
CA GLU A 55 -11.09 -24.55 -10.47
C GLU A 55 -10.90 -24.87 -11.96
N MET A 56 -10.15 -25.94 -12.25
CA MET A 56 -10.12 -26.58 -13.56
C MET A 56 -10.96 -27.85 -13.51
N VAL A 57 -11.95 -27.96 -14.39
CA VAL A 57 -12.90 -29.09 -14.45
C VAL A 57 -12.81 -29.79 -15.79
N GLY A 58 -13.02 -31.11 -15.79
CA GLY A 58 -13.20 -31.90 -17.00
C GLY A 58 -14.65 -31.85 -17.49
N VAL A 59 -14.87 -31.92 -18.80
CA VAL A 59 -16.20 -32.01 -19.42
C VAL A 59 -16.36 -33.39 -20.04
N TYR A 60 -17.45 -34.09 -19.70
CA TYR A 60 -17.75 -35.41 -20.26
C TYR A 60 -18.27 -35.32 -21.70
N GLU A 61 -18.44 -36.46 -22.36
CA GLU A 61 -18.85 -36.50 -23.77
C GLU A 61 -20.22 -35.87 -24.03
N ASP A 62 -21.14 -36.06 -23.08
CA ASP A 62 -22.50 -35.50 -23.05
C ASP A 62 -22.54 -33.99 -22.75
N GLY A 63 -21.38 -33.37 -22.51
CA GLY A 63 -21.26 -31.95 -22.20
C GLY A 63 -21.48 -31.59 -20.73
N THR A 64 -21.73 -32.58 -19.86
CA THR A 64 -21.86 -32.34 -18.41
C THR A 64 -20.50 -32.04 -17.79
N ILE A 65 -20.52 -31.20 -16.75
CA ILE A 65 -19.32 -30.87 -15.98
C ILE A 65 -18.98 -32.09 -15.12
N GLY A 66 -17.81 -32.65 -15.39
CA GLY A 66 -17.25 -33.76 -14.64
C GLY A 66 -16.44 -33.30 -13.43
N SER A 67 -15.50 -34.15 -13.03
CA SER A 67 -14.73 -33.94 -11.80
C SER A 67 -13.84 -32.69 -11.84
N ILE A 68 -13.66 -32.08 -10.66
CA ILE A 68 -12.66 -31.06 -10.42
C ILE A 68 -11.29 -31.71 -10.50
N ILE A 69 -10.43 -31.19 -11.36
CA ILE A 69 -9.08 -31.68 -11.62
C ILE A 69 -8.08 -30.92 -10.75
N PHE A 70 -8.23 -29.60 -10.67
CA PHE A 70 -7.45 -28.73 -9.78
C PHE A 70 -8.37 -27.68 -9.17
N SER A 71 -8.12 -27.34 -7.90
CA SER A 71 -8.79 -26.26 -7.20
C SER A 71 -7.78 -25.48 -6.36
N LYS A 72 -7.89 -24.16 -6.36
CA LYS A 72 -7.13 -23.29 -5.47
C LYS A 72 -8.04 -22.17 -4.97
N THR A 73 -8.25 -22.15 -3.66
CA THR A 73 -8.91 -21.05 -2.97
C THR A 73 -7.89 -19.96 -2.65
N PHE A 74 -8.24 -18.75 -3.06
CA PHE A 74 -7.64 -17.49 -2.66
C PHE A 74 -8.58 -16.83 -1.68
N SER A 75 -8.03 -16.38 -0.57
CA SER A 75 -8.71 -15.46 0.31
C SER A 75 -7.98 -14.15 0.15
N LYS A 76 -8.69 -13.11 -0.28
CA LYS A 76 -8.17 -11.75 -0.20
C LYS A 76 -7.70 -11.56 1.22
N GLU A 77 -6.42 -11.29 1.43
CA GLU A 77 -5.92 -10.82 2.71
C GLU A 77 -6.57 -9.45 2.96
N VAL A 78 -7.78 -9.49 3.53
CA VAL A 78 -8.41 -8.33 4.12
C VAL A 78 -7.70 -8.12 5.45
N ILE A 79 -6.48 -7.59 5.35
CA ILE A 79 -5.82 -7.02 6.49
C ILE A 79 -6.55 -5.70 6.75
N GLU A 80 -7.54 -5.74 7.63
CA GLU A 80 -8.04 -4.53 8.27
C GLU A 80 -6.90 -4.02 9.16
N ASP A 81 -6.48 -2.76 8.99
CA ASP A 81 -5.34 -2.14 9.67
C ASP A 81 -3.95 -2.68 9.34
N LYS A 82 -3.58 -2.70 8.04
CA LYS A 82 -2.20 -2.98 7.59
C LYS A 82 -1.13 -2.15 8.31
N GLU A 83 -1.50 -0.98 8.83
CA GLU A 83 -0.60 -0.11 9.59
C GLU A 83 -0.12 -0.74 10.91
N ILE A 84 -0.96 -1.57 11.57
CA ILE A 84 -0.57 -2.30 12.80
C ILE A 84 0.49 -3.37 12.52
N LEU A 85 0.52 -3.89 11.29
CA LEU A 85 1.52 -4.87 10.86
C LEU A 85 2.86 -4.24 10.46
N LYS A 86 2.96 -2.90 10.36
CA LYS A 86 4.26 -2.25 10.14
C LYS A 86 5.16 -2.58 11.32
N SER A 87 6.42 -2.93 11.04
CA SER A 87 7.37 -3.15 12.12
C SER A 87 7.57 -1.85 12.91
N THR A 88 7.91 -1.97 14.20
CA THR A 88 8.21 -0.80 15.02
C THR A 88 9.41 -0.02 14.45
N ASP A 89 10.38 -0.71 13.83
CA ASP A 89 11.51 -0.08 13.14
C ASP A 89 11.07 0.77 11.94
N ASP A 90 10.12 0.28 11.14
CA ASP A 90 9.58 1.02 9.99
C ASP A 90 8.84 2.29 10.45
N ILE A 91 8.01 2.16 11.49
CA ILE A 91 7.26 3.30 12.05
C ILE A 91 8.23 4.36 12.60
N VAL A 92 9.26 3.95 13.34
CA VAL A 92 10.26 4.88 13.88
C VAL A 92 11.06 5.56 12.76
N SER A 93 11.38 4.83 11.69
CA SER A 93 12.09 5.39 10.54
C SER A 93 11.25 6.40 9.78
N GLU A 94 9.97 6.10 9.54
CA GLU A 94 9.02 7.00 8.89
C GLU A 94 8.83 8.31 9.70
N ILE A 95 8.76 8.21 11.04
CA ILE A 95 8.71 9.39 11.91
C ILE A 95 9.98 10.25 11.76
N LYS A 96 11.17 9.62 11.72
CA LYS A 96 12.45 10.35 11.54
C LYS A 96 12.47 11.11 10.21
N GLU A 97 12.10 10.44 9.11
CA GLU A 97 12.07 11.05 7.78
C GLU A 97 11.09 12.24 7.71
N LEU A 98 9.92 12.10 8.33
CA LEU A 98 8.92 13.16 8.40
C LEU A 98 9.41 14.36 9.20
N LEU A 99 10.11 14.14 10.32
CA LEU A 99 10.70 15.21 11.11
C LEU A 99 11.81 15.94 10.34
N GLU A 100 12.71 15.22 9.66
CA GLU A 100 13.75 15.82 8.81
C GLU A 100 13.16 16.59 7.62
N LEU A 101 12.03 16.12 7.07
CA LEU A 101 11.33 16.84 6.01
C LEU A 101 10.79 18.19 6.49
N LEU A 102 10.29 18.27 7.72
CA LEU A 102 9.80 19.53 8.30
C LEU A 102 10.93 20.58 8.40
N ASP A 103 12.13 20.18 8.84
CA ASP A 103 13.29 21.06 8.91
C ASP A 103 13.72 21.55 7.51
N ARG A 104 13.85 20.63 6.55
CA ARG A 104 14.18 20.99 5.16
C ARG A 104 13.14 21.92 4.53
N LYS A 105 11.86 21.72 4.83
CA LYS A 105 10.79 22.63 4.35
C LYS A 105 10.93 24.02 4.95
N ASN A 106 11.33 24.14 6.21
CA ASN A 106 11.54 25.43 6.86
C ASN A 106 12.67 26.20 6.16
N GLU A 107 13.82 25.55 5.93
CA GLU A 107 14.95 26.14 5.20
C GLU A 107 14.57 26.55 3.77
N TYR A 108 13.86 25.66 3.06
CA TYR A 108 13.38 25.91 1.70
C TYR A 108 12.49 27.15 1.63
N HIS A 109 11.44 27.24 2.45
CA HIS A 109 10.48 28.35 2.38
C HIS A 109 11.11 29.68 2.81
N ASN A 110 12.06 29.67 3.75
CA ASN A 110 12.83 30.87 4.11
C ASN A 110 13.75 31.31 2.97
N SER A 111 14.44 30.37 2.33
CA SER A 111 15.33 30.66 1.18
C SER A 111 14.56 31.19 -0.03
N MET A 112 13.42 30.56 -0.34
CA MET A 112 12.54 30.99 -1.43
C MET A 112 11.95 32.38 -1.17
N ARG A 113 11.60 32.70 0.07
CA ARG A 113 11.16 34.05 0.43
C ARG A 113 12.24 35.09 0.10
N SER A 114 13.48 34.86 0.52
CA SER A 114 14.62 35.75 0.22
C SER A 114 14.86 35.88 -1.29
N ALA A 115 14.76 34.77 -2.03
CA ALA A 115 14.88 34.79 -3.49
C ALA A 115 13.78 35.62 -4.17
N PHE A 116 12.53 35.50 -3.71
CA PHE A 116 11.43 36.30 -4.23
C PHE A 116 11.50 37.78 -3.81
N ASP A 117 11.99 38.08 -2.60
CA ASP A 117 12.30 39.46 -2.19
C ASP A 117 13.30 40.07 -3.18
N LYS A 118 14.42 39.38 -3.46
CA LYS A 118 15.42 39.86 -4.43
C LYS A 118 14.88 39.99 -5.85
N LYS A 119 14.06 39.03 -6.30
CA LYS A 119 13.45 39.08 -7.64
C LYS A 119 12.48 40.24 -7.76
N GLN A 120 11.72 40.55 -6.70
CA GLN A 120 10.85 41.72 -6.65
C GLN A 120 11.67 43.01 -6.78
N ASP A 121 12.78 43.14 -6.04
CA ASP A 121 13.65 44.33 -6.11
C ASP A 121 14.20 44.55 -7.53
N VAL A 122 14.66 43.48 -8.20
CA VAL A 122 15.16 43.56 -9.57
C VAL A 122 14.07 44.03 -10.53
N LEU A 123 12.84 43.51 -10.39
CA LEU A 123 11.72 43.92 -11.25
C LEU A 123 11.32 45.37 -10.99
N LEU A 124 11.29 45.82 -9.74
CA LEU A 124 11.02 47.22 -9.39
C LEU A 124 12.08 48.15 -9.98
N HIS A 125 13.37 47.82 -9.86
CA HIS A 125 14.45 48.58 -10.46
C HIS A 125 14.32 48.68 -12.00
N LYS A 126 13.87 47.60 -12.67
CA LYS A 126 13.59 47.64 -14.11
C LYS A 126 12.47 48.64 -14.44
N VAL A 127 11.39 48.67 -13.65
CA VAL A 127 10.30 49.66 -13.82
C VAL A 127 10.81 51.10 -13.64
N GLU A 128 11.65 51.34 -12.64
CA GLU A 128 12.26 52.66 -12.40
C GLU A 128 13.13 53.10 -13.58
N THR A 129 13.94 52.18 -14.11
CA THR A 129 14.80 52.42 -15.28
C THR A 129 13.96 52.77 -16.51
N LEU A 130 12.90 52.00 -16.80
CA LEU A 130 11.99 52.26 -17.91
C LEU A 130 11.16 53.53 -17.73
N SER A 131 10.99 54.02 -16.51
CA SER A 131 10.29 55.28 -16.22
C SER A 131 11.17 56.51 -16.42
N SER A 132 12.48 56.30 -16.57
CA SER A 132 13.46 57.35 -16.88
C SER A 132 13.66 57.57 -18.38
N ILE A 133 12.98 56.78 -19.23
CA ILE A 133 13.03 56.82 -20.70
C ILE A 133 11.78 57.55 -21.23
N ASN A 134 11.89 58.20 -22.40
CA ASN A 134 10.84 59.04 -22.99
C ASN A 134 9.52 58.25 -23.21
N PRO A 135 8.38 58.64 -22.60
CA PRO A 135 7.17 57.81 -22.51
C PRO A 135 6.39 57.59 -23.81
N ASN A 136 6.79 58.19 -24.94
CA ASN A 136 6.06 58.12 -26.21
C ASN A 136 6.41 56.89 -27.08
N GLU A 137 7.30 56.00 -26.62
CA GLU A 137 7.60 54.74 -27.32
C GLU A 137 6.62 53.63 -26.89
N VAL A 138 5.84 53.13 -27.84
CA VAL A 138 4.84 52.05 -27.64
C VAL A 138 5.46 50.80 -26.97
N ASN A 139 6.73 50.50 -27.26
CA ASN A 139 7.45 49.36 -26.66
C ASN A 139 7.63 49.47 -25.14
N ILE A 140 7.70 50.68 -24.58
CA ILE A 140 7.93 50.87 -23.13
C ILE A 140 6.68 50.48 -22.33
N VAL A 141 5.49 50.74 -22.88
CA VAL A 141 4.23 50.40 -22.21
C VAL A 141 4.06 48.88 -22.13
N ASP A 142 4.31 48.17 -23.23
CA ASP A 142 4.23 46.70 -23.27
C ASP A 142 5.26 46.02 -22.37
N GLU A 143 6.49 46.55 -22.29
CA GLU A 143 7.50 46.06 -21.36
C GLU A 143 7.11 46.29 -19.89
N LYS A 144 6.54 47.45 -19.56
CA LYS A 144 6.03 47.73 -18.21
C LYS A 144 4.90 46.78 -17.83
N LEU A 145 3.96 46.50 -18.74
CA LEU A 145 2.87 45.55 -18.49
C LEU A 145 3.41 44.13 -18.20
N LYS A 146 4.39 43.64 -18.99
CA LYS A 146 5.04 42.36 -18.73
C LYS A 146 5.71 42.30 -17.36
N ILE A 147 6.38 43.37 -16.96
CA ILE A 147 7.03 43.43 -15.64
C ILE A 147 5.99 43.43 -14.51
N ILE A 148 4.84 44.10 -14.69
CA ILE A 148 3.74 44.08 -13.72
C ILE A 148 3.17 42.66 -13.55
N ASP A 149 2.93 41.93 -14.65
CA ASP A 149 2.47 40.54 -14.60
C ASP A 149 3.48 39.64 -13.87
N GLU A 150 4.77 39.83 -14.11
CA GLU A 150 5.83 39.11 -13.40
C GLU A 150 5.89 39.47 -11.92
N LEU A 151 5.73 40.76 -11.56
CA LEU A 151 5.68 41.23 -10.19
C LEU A 151 4.51 40.59 -9.42
N GLU A 152 3.34 40.48 -10.06
CA GLU A 152 2.18 39.82 -9.45
C GLU A 152 2.47 38.35 -9.15
N LYS A 153 3.02 37.60 -10.12
CA LYS A 153 3.41 36.20 -9.93
C LYS A 153 4.44 36.04 -8.80
N VAL A 154 5.44 36.91 -8.75
CA VAL A 154 6.46 36.92 -7.68
C VAL A 154 5.82 37.17 -6.31
N ARG A 155 4.90 38.14 -6.21
CA ARG A 155 4.19 38.45 -4.97
C ARG A 155 3.30 37.32 -4.48
N VAL A 156 2.60 36.63 -5.38
CA VAL A 156 1.79 35.44 -5.05
C VAL A 156 2.68 34.34 -4.49
N ASN A 157 3.76 33.98 -5.20
CA ASN A 157 4.68 32.93 -4.75
C ASN A 157 5.37 33.27 -3.42
N ARG A 158 5.77 34.53 -3.25
CA ARG A 158 6.30 35.04 -1.99
C ARG A 158 5.31 34.88 -0.84
N ARG A 159 4.02 35.19 -1.07
CA ARG A 159 2.96 35.07 -0.06
C ARG A 159 2.77 33.62 0.37
N ILE A 160 2.78 32.67 -0.58
CA ILE A 160 2.69 31.23 -0.29
C ILE A 160 3.84 30.81 0.64
N ASN A 161 5.08 31.11 0.24
CA ASN A 161 6.26 30.73 1.03
C ASN A 161 6.30 31.41 2.41
N LYS A 162 5.86 32.67 2.50
CA LYS A 162 5.71 33.38 3.78
C LYS A 162 4.69 32.70 4.70
N ASN A 163 3.56 32.25 4.16
CA ASN A 163 2.52 31.59 4.93
C ASN A 163 2.99 30.21 5.41
N GLU A 164 3.65 29.42 4.56
CA GLU A 164 4.22 28.13 4.95
C GLU A 164 5.31 28.29 6.02
N ALA A 165 6.25 29.22 5.85
CA ALA A 165 7.26 29.52 6.87
C ALA A 165 6.64 29.91 8.22
N ARG A 166 5.53 30.68 8.22
CA ARG A 166 4.81 31.03 9.45
C ARG A 166 4.19 29.82 10.14
N LYS A 167 3.62 28.87 9.40
CA LYS A 167 3.08 27.63 9.96
C LYS A 167 4.19 26.83 10.64
N LEU A 168 5.34 26.72 9.99
CA LEU A 168 6.51 26.02 10.53
C LEU A 168 7.07 26.73 11.76
N GLN A 169 7.22 28.06 11.73
CA GLN A 169 7.62 28.84 12.90
C GLN A 169 6.67 28.66 14.08
N TYR A 170 5.36 28.64 13.82
CA TYR A 170 4.37 28.37 14.86
C TYR A 170 4.57 26.98 15.46
N LEU A 171 4.77 25.94 14.62
CA LEU A 171 5.10 24.59 15.08
C LEU A 171 6.35 24.56 15.97
N HIS A 172 7.46 25.15 15.52
CA HIS A 172 8.71 25.25 16.29
C HIS A 172 8.54 26.04 17.60
N SER A 173 7.62 27.01 17.66
CA SER A 173 7.35 27.77 18.89
C SER A 173 6.55 26.97 19.93
N LYS A 174 5.82 25.96 19.49
CA LYS A 174 5.00 25.09 20.36
C LYS A 174 5.71 23.81 20.74
N ILE A 175 6.61 23.34 19.87
CA ILE A 175 7.27 22.07 20.01
C ILE A 175 8.76 22.27 19.69
N ASN A 176 9.63 21.83 20.60
CA ASN A 176 11.07 21.79 20.36
C ASN A 176 11.40 20.64 19.41
N LEU A 177 11.18 20.87 18.11
CA LEU A 177 11.36 19.87 17.06
C LEU A 177 12.77 19.28 17.08
N GLN A 178 13.79 20.12 17.34
CA GLN A 178 15.18 19.68 17.41
C GLN A 178 15.42 18.69 18.55
N GLU A 179 14.80 18.91 19.71
CA GLU A 179 14.87 17.98 20.83
C GLU A 179 14.19 16.65 20.51
N ILE A 180 13.05 16.67 19.80
CA ILE A 180 12.34 15.47 19.36
C ILE A 180 13.19 14.70 18.35
N ILE A 181 13.76 15.37 17.35
CA ILE A 181 14.65 14.78 16.35
C ILE A 181 15.83 14.10 17.04
N ASN A 182 16.49 14.81 17.97
CA ASN A 182 17.62 14.26 18.71
C ASN A 182 17.23 13.04 19.56
N LYS A 183 16.06 13.09 20.22
CA LYS A 183 15.52 11.95 20.98
C LYS A 183 15.27 10.75 20.07
N PHE A 184 14.63 10.94 18.93
CA PHE A 184 14.36 9.86 17.97
C PHE A 184 15.64 9.31 17.33
N ALA A 185 16.64 10.15 17.04
CA ALA A 185 17.93 9.72 16.50
C ALA A 185 18.68 8.75 17.43
N GLN A 186 18.48 8.87 18.75
CA GLN A 186 19.14 8.04 19.77
C GLN A 186 18.39 6.72 20.06
N ILE A 187 17.16 6.56 19.58
CA ILE A 187 16.40 5.33 19.78
C ILE A 187 17.06 4.21 18.98
N LYS A 188 17.64 3.25 19.70
CA LYS A 188 17.99 1.92 19.19
C LYS A 188 16.95 0.94 19.70
N ILE A 189 16.16 0.36 18.80
CA ILE A 189 15.25 -0.73 19.17
C ILE A 189 16.13 -1.95 19.46
N PRO A 190 16.07 -2.52 20.67
CA PRO A 190 16.86 -3.69 20.99
C PRO A 190 16.39 -4.86 20.12
N ILE A 191 17.30 -5.42 19.32
CA ILE A 191 17.07 -6.71 18.68
C ILE A 191 17.28 -7.74 19.77
N ASP A 192 16.21 -8.40 20.22
CA ASP A 192 16.34 -9.49 21.18
C ASP A 192 16.80 -10.75 20.44
N ILE A 193 18.12 -10.87 20.25
CA ILE A 193 18.73 -12.02 19.58
C ILE A 193 18.68 -13.26 20.51
N LYS A 194 18.26 -13.12 21.78
CA LYS A 194 18.26 -14.22 22.76
C LYS A 194 17.14 -15.26 22.56
N GLU A 195 16.15 -15.00 21.71
CA GLU A 195 15.04 -15.93 21.46
C GLU A 195 15.17 -16.74 20.14
N TYR A 196 16.26 -16.59 19.38
CA TYR A 196 16.48 -17.39 18.18
C TYR A 196 17.22 -18.70 18.52
N GLU A 197 16.47 -19.71 18.95
CA GLU A 197 16.93 -21.10 18.88
C GLU A 197 16.69 -21.65 17.46
N TYR A 198 17.68 -22.35 16.91
CA TYR A 198 17.48 -23.15 15.70
C TYR A 198 16.47 -24.26 16.02
N VAL A 199 15.29 -24.21 15.41
CA VAL A 199 14.28 -25.27 15.54
C VAL A 199 14.86 -26.55 14.96
N SER A 200 15.18 -27.53 15.81
CA SER A 200 15.41 -28.91 15.38
C SER A 200 14.12 -29.47 14.81
N GLY A 201 14.16 -30.08 13.62
CA GLY A 201 13.02 -30.45 12.78
C GLY A 201 11.98 -31.44 13.35
N ASP A 202 12.01 -31.72 14.65
CA ASP A 202 11.13 -32.69 15.32
C ASP A 202 10.03 -32.03 16.18
N ILE A 203 9.95 -30.68 16.28
CA ILE A 203 8.98 -29.97 17.15
C ILE A 203 7.75 -29.42 16.38
N GLU A 204 7.73 -29.52 15.04
CA GLU A 204 6.74 -28.82 14.20
C GLU A 204 5.28 -29.25 14.37
N GLU A 205 4.97 -30.38 15.01
CA GLU A 205 3.61 -30.94 14.97
C GLU A 205 2.68 -30.63 16.15
N GLN A 206 3.07 -29.92 17.22
CA GLN A 206 2.19 -29.82 18.42
C GLN A 206 1.89 -28.46 19.05
N MET A 207 2.48 -27.33 18.66
CA MET A 207 2.33 -26.11 19.50
C MET A 207 1.29 -25.08 19.06
N MET A 208 1.04 -24.89 17.76
CA MET A 208 0.22 -23.75 17.31
C MET A 208 -0.59 -24.06 16.04
N LYS A 209 -1.87 -23.71 16.04
CA LYS A 209 -2.77 -23.80 14.88
C LYS A 209 -3.41 -22.46 14.56
N GLU A 210 -3.21 -21.97 13.35
CA GLU A 210 -3.90 -20.79 12.82
C GLU A 210 -5.22 -21.20 12.12
N ILE A 211 -6.32 -20.57 12.49
CA ILE A 211 -7.65 -20.81 11.87
C ILE A 211 -8.19 -19.48 11.35
N LYS A 212 -8.28 -19.35 10.02
CA LYS A 212 -8.80 -18.14 9.36
C LYS A 212 -10.33 -18.04 9.46
N TYR A 213 -10.84 -16.82 9.50
CA TYR A 213 -12.27 -16.52 9.42
C TYR A 213 -12.52 -15.33 8.47
N SER A 214 -13.68 -15.29 7.81
CA SER A 214 -14.04 -14.19 6.89
C SER A 214 -14.86 -13.09 7.55
N ASN A 215 -15.64 -13.42 8.58
CA ASN A 215 -16.50 -12.47 9.29
C ASN A 215 -16.70 -12.86 10.77
N ASP A 216 -17.22 -11.93 11.58
CA ASP A 216 -17.44 -12.11 13.01
C ASP A 216 -18.39 -13.27 13.36
N LYS A 217 -19.40 -13.50 12.54
CA LYS A 217 -20.35 -14.60 12.76
C LYS A 217 -19.64 -15.95 12.61
N GLN A 218 -18.77 -16.07 11.61
CA GLN A 218 -17.94 -17.24 11.39
C GLN A 218 -16.90 -17.39 12.52
N ARG A 219 -16.25 -16.30 12.92
CA ARG A 219 -15.31 -16.27 14.06
C ARG A 219 -15.94 -16.83 15.33
N ILE A 220 -17.12 -16.34 15.71
CA ILE A 220 -17.84 -16.81 16.91
C ILE A 220 -18.18 -18.30 16.81
N ASN A 221 -18.61 -18.77 15.64
CA ASN A 221 -18.94 -20.18 15.44
C ASN A 221 -17.70 -21.07 15.54
N ILE A 222 -16.59 -20.66 14.91
CA ILE A 222 -15.29 -21.36 15.00
C ILE A 222 -14.83 -21.38 16.46
N MET A 223 -14.84 -20.23 17.16
CA MET A 223 -14.48 -20.14 18.58
C MET A 223 -15.29 -21.12 19.42
N LYS A 224 -16.60 -21.25 19.21
CA LYS A 224 -17.44 -22.25 19.91
C LYS A 224 -17.01 -23.70 19.63
N GLN A 225 -16.61 -24.02 18.40
CA GLN A 225 -16.20 -25.37 18.01
C GLN A 225 -14.83 -25.79 18.54
N ILE A 226 -13.94 -24.81 18.77
CA ILE A 226 -12.59 -25.03 19.27
C ILE A 226 -12.44 -24.73 20.76
N ASN A 227 -13.47 -24.15 21.39
CA ASN A 227 -13.49 -23.86 22.81
C ASN A 227 -13.29 -25.17 23.60
N GLY A 228 -12.32 -25.19 24.50
CA GLY A 228 -11.94 -26.37 25.28
C GLY A 228 -11.04 -27.38 24.55
N LYS A 229 -10.77 -27.22 23.25
CA LYS A 229 -9.80 -28.06 22.50
C LYS A 229 -8.37 -27.52 22.55
N TYR A 230 -8.23 -26.22 22.83
CA TYR A 230 -6.95 -25.52 22.94
C TYR A 230 -6.87 -24.79 24.27
N LYS A 231 -5.66 -24.64 24.83
CA LYS A 231 -5.46 -23.97 26.12
C LYS A 231 -5.65 -22.46 26.01
N LYS A 232 -5.14 -21.87 24.92
CA LYS A 232 -5.25 -20.44 24.65
C LYS A 232 -5.65 -20.21 23.21
N ILE A 233 -6.56 -19.28 23.01
CA ILE A 233 -7.01 -18.82 21.70
C ILE A 233 -6.84 -17.30 21.71
N VAL A 234 -6.02 -16.78 20.80
CA VAL A 234 -5.82 -15.35 20.56
C VAL A 234 -6.53 -14.98 19.27
N ASN A 235 -7.30 -13.90 19.30
CA ASN A 235 -7.96 -13.35 18.13
C ASN A 235 -7.08 -12.27 17.50
N ASP A 236 -6.56 -12.55 16.31
CA ASP A 236 -5.89 -11.57 15.47
C ASP A 236 -6.92 -10.99 14.49
N GLU A 237 -7.56 -9.90 14.91
CA GLU A 237 -8.60 -9.22 14.13
C GLU A 237 -8.05 -8.63 12.84
N THR A 238 -6.83 -8.10 12.89
CA THR A 238 -6.09 -7.52 11.78
C THR A 238 -5.87 -8.53 10.66
N ARG A 239 -5.40 -9.75 10.98
CA ARG A 239 -5.19 -10.82 9.97
C ARG A 239 -6.41 -11.71 9.75
N LYS A 240 -7.48 -11.52 10.52
CA LYS A 240 -8.67 -12.37 10.61
C LYS A 240 -8.32 -13.84 10.87
N VAL A 241 -7.48 -14.07 11.89
CA VAL A 241 -6.99 -15.39 12.29
C VAL A 241 -7.20 -15.64 13.77
N LEU A 242 -7.69 -16.83 14.12
CA LEU A 242 -7.63 -17.35 15.49
C LEU A 242 -6.34 -18.15 15.65
N MET A 243 -5.41 -17.66 16.46
CA MET A 243 -4.18 -18.37 16.83
C MET A 243 -4.47 -19.24 18.05
N CYS A 244 -4.37 -20.55 17.88
CA CYS A 244 -4.70 -21.54 18.91
C CYS A 244 -3.43 -22.23 19.39
N TYR A 245 -3.19 -22.28 20.69
CA TYR A 245 -1.98 -22.87 21.28
C TYR A 245 -2.35 -24.06 22.18
N ASN A 246 -1.66 -25.18 21.96
CA ASN A 246 -1.69 -26.33 22.86
C ASN A 246 -0.55 -26.22 23.87
N ASN A 247 -0.77 -26.79 25.04
CA ASN A 247 0.27 -26.82 26.05
C ASN A 247 1.31 -27.84 25.61
N SER A 248 2.51 -27.39 25.27
CA SER A 248 3.68 -28.26 25.25
C SER A 248 4.01 -28.60 26.68
N ASN A 249 3.84 -29.87 27.03
CA ASN A 249 4.54 -30.43 28.18
C ASN A 249 5.94 -30.85 27.72
#